data_AF-A0A7D9EXD9-F1
#
_entry.id   AF-A0A7D9EXD9-F1
#
_cell.length_a   1.000
_cell.length_b   1.000
_cell.length_c   1.000
_cell.angle_alpha   90.00
_cell.angle_beta   90.00
_cell.angle_gamma   90.00
#
_symmetry.space_group_name_H-M   'P 1'
#
loop_
_entity.id
_entity.type
_entity.pdbx_description
1 polymer ?
#
loop_
_entity_poly.entity_id
_entity_poly.type
_entity_poly.pdbx_seq_one_letter_code
_entity_poly.pdbx_strand_id
1 'polypeptide(L)'
;MAQKTDKIEEKIERVIKELLDKFHVSIQLKDEQRTAIKNLLLGSDVLAVLPTGYGKSLIFQILVLVGKSAESRTSALVICPLKSIVRDQIEEARNLGISAGDVSEMSDNDLRDSKFRLVFASAEDALAERVKTVIKNRNSSIHNNLSAIVIDESHIVETWTGKREGGNAFREAFSRLSDLRSFSKAGTPMLALTGTADEKTQKIIKKTLLMRDPKLLVLSPNRTNLRISVLKCKKAVMIDHLSWLIQLIKSKGIETPKTLIFCNGTMTDVATLANFMLMELGKKAYSPEESQNSENCIIGIYHSLTLEKYKERLVRAFKVGGKTRVAITTSALSMGVNFPDVRYVIHWGPPRNVLDYHQESGLAGRDGKNADVITLYHGQQLSFCEEDVKDFVRTVDCYRVAAYKAFDRKILPLHPSHACCANCSKLCACEDGECLFEIPPFEKEITNMTSANQTMNRPVSPSDKEDLIMALKELANMFHPIVKQLMFNTTNDYEDNLVSEIVDKAHCIFTVRDVNVHFPLFSVHFALKILEIFHEIFEDIPNIDVIMEQVLMTEQVKVV
;
A
#
# COMPACT_ATOMS: atom_id res chain seq x y z
N MET A 1 -4.09 -19.75 40.52
CA MET A 1 -3.76 -19.35 39.13
C MET A 1 -2.64 -20.18 38.53
N ALA A 2 -1.48 -20.33 39.19
CA ALA A 2 -0.32 -21.09 38.68
C ALA A 2 -0.68 -22.48 38.10
N GLN A 3 -1.31 -23.35 38.90
CA GLN A 3 -1.75 -24.68 38.44
C GLN A 3 -2.71 -24.68 37.23
N LYS A 4 -3.49 -23.60 37.01
CA LYS A 4 -4.38 -23.46 35.86
C LYS A 4 -3.59 -23.02 34.62
N THR A 5 -2.58 -22.19 34.80
CA THR A 5 -1.65 -21.75 33.75
C THR A 5 -0.80 -22.90 33.24
N ASP A 6 -0.29 -23.75 34.14
CA ASP A 6 0.54 -24.91 33.77
C ASP A 6 -0.26 -25.91 32.92
N LYS A 7 -1.51 -26.20 33.31
CA LYS A 7 -2.44 -27.03 32.53
C LYS A 7 -2.77 -26.45 31.15
N ILE A 8 -2.80 -25.12 31.02
CA ILE A 8 -3.01 -24.48 29.72
C ILE A 8 -1.77 -24.68 28.84
N GLU A 9 -0.57 -24.57 29.42
CA GLU A 9 0.66 -24.76 28.66
C GLU A 9 0.81 -26.20 28.17
N GLU A 10 0.55 -27.19 29.01
CA GLU A 10 0.53 -28.59 28.60
C GLU A 10 -0.43 -28.86 27.43
N LYS A 11 -1.61 -28.20 27.43
CA LYS A 11 -2.56 -28.31 26.32
C LYS A 11 -2.05 -27.64 25.05
N ILE A 12 -1.40 -26.49 25.15
CA ILE A 12 -0.78 -25.80 24.01
C ILE A 12 0.27 -26.72 23.38
N GLU A 13 1.19 -27.26 24.17
CA GLU A 13 2.24 -28.15 23.68
C GLU A 13 1.68 -29.42 23.05
N ARG A 14 0.64 -30.01 23.64
CA ARG A 14 -0.06 -31.16 23.04
C ARG A 14 -0.65 -30.82 21.68
N VAL A 15 -1.28 -29.65 21.51
CA VAL A 15 -1.86 -29.22 20.23
C VAL A 15 -0.76 -29.00 19.19
N ILE A 16 0.35 -28.36 19.56
CA ILE A 16 1.49 -28.17 18.66
C ILE A 16 2.02 -29.52 18.18
N LYS A 17 2.17 -30.48 19.10
CA LYS A 17 2.58 -31.84 18.76
C LYS A 17 1.59 -32.54 17.81
N GLU A 18 0.28 -32.43 18.07
CA GLU A 18 -0.74 -32.99 17.18
C GLU A 18 -0.71 -32.39 15.78
N LEU A 19 -0.42 -31.09 15.65
CA LEU A 19 -0.28 -30.43 14.35
C LEU A 19 0.94 -30.93 13.57
N LEU A 20 2.05 -31.18 14.27
CA LEU A 20 3.22 -31.81 13.68
C LEU A 20 2.91 -33.26 13.25
N ASP A 21 2.34 -34.06 14.14
CA ASP A 21 2.14 -35.50 13.90
C ASP A 21 1.09 -35.78 12.80
N LYS A 22 0.01 -34.98 12.73
CA LYS A 22 -1.11 -35.22 11.79
C LYS A 22 -1.04 -34.40 10.51
N PHE A 23 -0.57 -33.16 10.61
CA PHE A 23 -0.58 -32.21 9.49
C PHE A 23 0.83 -31.89 8.99
N HIS A 24 1.87 -32.45 9.62
CA HIS A 24 3.27 -32.20 9.28
C HIS A 24 3.64 -30.70 9.35
N VAL A 25 2.93 -29.95 10.21
CA VAL A 25 3.16 -28.52 10.40
C VAL A 25 3.96 -28.30 11.69
N SER A 26 5.21 -27.89 11.54
CA SER A 26 6.04 -27.47 12.67
C SER A 26 5.71 -26.03 13.05
N ILE A 27 5.24 -25.83 14.29
CA ILE A 27 4.89 -24.52 14.83
C ILE A 27 5.70 -24.26 16.08
N GLN A 28 6.40 -23.12 16.11
CA GLN A 28 7.01 -22.59 17.31
C GLN A 28 6.34 -21.28 17.67
N LEU A 29 5.58 -21.28 18.77
CA LEU A 29 4.92 -20.08 19.27
C LEU A 29 5.91 -19.18 20.00
N LYS A 30 5.89 -17.89 19.66
CA LYS A 30 6.60 -16.82 20.34
C LYS A 30 5.93 -16.47 21.67
N ASP A 31 6.66 -15.82 22.56
CA ASP A 31 6.21 -15.56 23.94
C ASP A 31 4.93 -14.72 24.01
N GLU A 32 4.79 -13.71 23.16
CA GLU A 32 3.59 -12.87 23.10
C GLU A 32 2.39 -13.66 22.55
N GLN A 33 2.61 -14.55 21.58
CA GLN A 33 1.53 -15.41 21.06
C GLN A 33 1.04 -16.36 22.16
N ARG A 34 1.97 -17.02 22.87
CA ARG A 34 1.65 -17.88 24.02
C ARG A 34 0.91 -17.10 25.10
N THR A 35 1.39 -15.91 25.44
CA THR A 35 0.78 -15.05 26.46
C THR A 35 -0.62 -14.60 26.05
N ALA A 36 -0.83 -14.24 24.78
CA ALA A 36 -2.15 -13.90 24.26
C ALA A 36 -3.14 -15.06 24.41
N ILE A 37 -2.76 -16.26 23.94
CA ILE A 37 -3.60 -17.46 24.02
C ILE A 37 -3.97 -17.79 25.47
N LYS A 38 -3.00 -17.74 26.39
CA LYS A 38 -3.22 -17.98 27.83
C LYS A 38 -4.25 -17.02 28.42
N ASN A 39 -4.12 -15.72 28.16
CA ASN A 39 -5.03 -14.70 28.71
C ASN A 39 -6.45 -14.86 28.15
N LEU A 40 -6.58 -15.16 26.85
CA LEU A 40 -7.89 -15.41 26.23
C LEU A 40 -8.58 -16.65 26.81
N LEU A 41 -7.85 -17.75 27.02
CA LEU A 41 -8.40 -18.96 27.67
C LEU A 41 -8.80 -18.75 29.13
N LEU A 42 -8.23 -17.73 29.79
CA LEU A 42 -8.64 -17.28 31.12
C LEU A 42 -9.82 -16.30 31.10
N GLY A 43 -10.30 -15.89 29.93
CA GLY A 43 -11.42 -14.97 29.75
C GLY A 43 -11.03 -13.48 29.82
N SER A 44 -9.73 -13.17 29.74
CA SER A 44 -9.22 -11.79 29.74
C SER A 44 -9.11 -11.25 28.32
N ASP A 45 -9.42 -9.96 28.16
CA ASP A 45 -9.23 -9.27 26.88
C ASP A 45 -7.73 -9.13 26.58
N VAL A 46 -7.36 -9.08 25.30
CA VAL A 46 -5.97 -8.93 24.86
C VAL A 46 -5.89 -7.90 23.74
N LEU A 47 -5.02 -6.91 23.90
CA LEU A 47 -4.61 -6.00 22.82
C LEU A 47 -3.17 -6.34 22.45
N ALA A 48 -2.99 -6.92 21.26
CA ALA A 48 -1.69 -7.31 20.75
C ALA A 48 -1.29 -6.46 19.54
N VAL A 49 -0.37 -5.52 19.77
CA VAL A 49 0.30 -4.70 18.77
C VAL A 49 1.60 -5.41 18.42
N LEU A 50 1.53 -6.28 17.41
CA LEU A 50 2.61 -7.18 17.01
C LEU A 50 2.96 -6.94 15.53
N PRO A 51 4.24 -6.80 15.17
CA PRO A 51 4.67 -6.45 13.82
C PRO A 51 4.06 -7.30 12.70
N THR A 52 4.04 -6.76 11.48
CA THR A 52 3.63 -7.54 10.31
C THR A 52 4.58 -8.72 10.07
N GLY A 53 4.01 -9.89 9.78
CA GLY A 53 4.75 -11.15 9.71
C GLY A 53 5.06 -11.80 11.07
N TYR A 54 4.63 -11.22 12.19
CA TYR A 54 4.84 -11.84 13.52
C TYR A 54 4.06 -13.16 13.71
N GLY A 55 3.06 -13.42 12.86
CA GLY A 55 2.15 -14.56 12.97
C GLY A 55 0.94 -14.26 13.87
N LYS A 56 0.30 -13.09 13.71
CA LYS A 56 -0.87 -12.69 14.53
C LYS A 56 -2.02 -13.70 14.42
N SER A 57 -2.26 -14.25 13.23
CA SER A 57 -3.32 -15.23 12.98
C SER A 57 -3.18 -16.53 13.80
N LEU A 58 -1.95 -16.96 14.07
CA LEU A 58 -1.67 -18.14 14.90
C LEU A 58 -2.29 -18.03 16.30
N ILE A 59 -2.48 -16.82 16.84
CA ILE A 59 -3.07 -16.61 18.16
C ILE A 59 -4.49 -17.19 18.19
N PHE A 60 -5.36 -16.78 17.26
CA PHE A 60 -6.74 -17.27 17.25
C PHE A 60 -6.88 -18.65 16.61
N GLN A 61 -6.00 -19.03 15.68
CA GLN A 61 -5.97 -20.38 15.11
C GLN A 61 -5.64 -21.44 16.18
N ILE A 62 -4.62 -21.20 17.00
CA ILE A 62 -4.26 -22.11 18.10
C ILE A 62 -5.26 -22.02 19.25
N LEU A 63 -5.80 -20.83 19.56
CA LEU A 63 -6.85 -20.65 20.58
C LEU A 63 -8.00 -21.63 20.37
N VAL A 64 -8.54 -21.70 19.14
CA VAL A 64 -9.67 -22.58 18.86
C VAL A 64 -9.29 -24.05 18.92
N LEU A 65 -8.03 -24.45 18.73
CA LEU A 65 -7.60 -25.84 18.86
C LEU A 65 -7.40 -26.24 20.33
N VAL A 66 -6.79 -25.36 21.13
CA VAL A 66 -6.47 -25.61 22.55
C VAL A 66 -7.72 -25.58 23.43
N GLY A 67 -8.69 -24.71 23.11
CA GLY A 67 -9.96 -24.65 23.83
C GLY A 67 -10.80 -25.92 23.73
N LYS A 68 -10.48 -26.83 22.80
CA LYS A 68 -11.20 -28.09 22.57
C LYS A 68 -11.25 -28.91 23.86
N SER A 69 -12.46 -29.21 24.34
CA SER A 69 -12.69 -30.22 25.37
C SER A 69 -13.29 -31.48 24.74
N ALA A 70 -13.35 -32.58 25.48
CA ALA A 70 -13.99 -33.82 25.03
C ALA A 70 -15.49 -33.63 24.74
N GLU A 71 -16.12 -32.63 25.34
CA GLU A 71 -17.57 -32.40 25.32
C GLU A 71 -17.98 -31.12 24.56
N SER A 72 -17.03 -30.23 24.25
CA SER A 72 -17.34 -28.95 23.60
C SER A 72 -16.32 -28.53 22.54
N ARG A 73 -16.88 -28.00 21.45
CA ARG A 73 -16.14 -27.35 20.38
C ARG A 73 -15.85 -25.91 20.79
N THR A 74 -14.73 -25.37 20.33
CA THR A 74 -14.37 -23.98 20.53
C THR A 74 -14.40 -23.25 19.22
N SER A 75 -15.07 -22.11 19.20
CA SER A 75 -15.13 -21.22 18.05
C SER A 75 -14.68 -19.81 18.39
N ALA A 76 -14.24 -19.07 17.38
CA ALA A 76 -13.94 -17.65 17.44
C ALA A 76 -14.58 -16.91 16.26
N LEU A 77 -15.14 -15.73 16.53
CA LEU A 77 -15.66 -14.82 15.52
C LEU A 77 -14.55 -13.83 15.17
N VAL A 78 -14.08 -13.85 13.92
CA VAL A 78 -12.96 -13.03 13.45
C VAL A 78 -13.50 -11.95 12.51
N ILE A 79 -13.40 -10.70 12.93
CA ILE A 79 -13.78 -9.52 12.15
C ILE A 79 -12.56 -9.09 11.36
N CYS A 80 -12.67 -9.17 10.03
CA CYS A 80 -11.63 -8.74 9.10
C CYS A 80 -12.08 -7.49 8.34
N PRO A 81 -11.16 -6.56 8.02
CA PRO A 81 -11.52 -5.33 7.32
C PRO A 81 -11.85 -5.54 5.85
N LEU A 82 -11.21 -6.50 5.19
CA LEU A 82 -11.34 -6.74 3.75
C LEU A 82 -11.76 -8.17 3.48
N LYS A 83 -12.77 -8.34 2.62
CA LYS A 83 -13.23 -9.67 2.16
C LYS A 83 -12.13 -10.43 1.40
N SER A 84 -11.24 -9.72 0.71
CA SER A 84 -10.12 -10.32 -0.02
C SER A 84 -9.17 -11.13 0.88
N ILE A 85 -9.01 -10.74 2.15
CA ILE A 85 -8.13 -11.41 3.11
C ILE A 85 -8.77 -12.68 3.69
N VAL A 86 -10.10 -12.73 3.74
CA VAL A 86 -10.84 -13.81 4.40
C VAL A 86 -10.59 -15.15 3.71
N ARG A 87 -10.53 -15.19 2.37
CA ARG A 87 -10.27 -16.42 1.62
C ARG A 87 -8.92 -17.03 1.96
N ASP A 88 -7.87 -16.23 1.95
CA ASP A 88 -6.51 -16.67 2.28
C ASP A 88 -6.44 -17.18 3.75
N GLN A 89 -7.10 -16.48 4.69
CA GLN A 89 -7.16 -16.89 6.09
C GLN A 89 -7.96 -18.20 6.30
N ILE A 90 -9.03 -18.42 5.52
CA ILE A 90 -9.80 -19.67 5.53
C ILE A 90 -8.95 -20.83 5.01
N GLU A 91 -8.21 -20.63 3.92
CA GLU A 91 -7.31 -21.64 3.36
C GLU A 91 -6.19 -21.99 4.34
N GLU A 92 -5.55 -20.99 4.93
CA GLU A 92 -4.51 -21.16 5.95
C GLU A 92 -5.04 -21.96 7.16
N ALA A 93 -6.24 -21.63 7.64
CA ALA A 93 -6.88 -22.37 8.74
C ALA A 93 -7.18 -23.82 8.36
N ARG A 94 -7.66 -24.09 7.14
CA ARG A 94 -7.95 -25.45 6.66
C ARG A 94 -6.69 -26.30 6.56
N ASN A 95 -5.55 -25.71 6.18
CA ASN A 95 -4.25 -26.39 6.16
C ASN A 95 -3.80 -26.83 7.55
N LEU A 96 -4.27 -26.16 8.62
CA LEU A 96 -4.07 -26.55 10.02
C LEU A 96 -5.15 -27.52 10.55
N GLY A 97 -6.03 -28.03 9.68
CA GLY A 97 -7.16 -28.88 10.07
C GLY A 97 -8.28 -28.14 10.80
N ILE A 98 -8.31 -26.81 10.75
CA ILE A 98 -9.32 -25.98 11.40
C ILE A 98 -10.45 -25.72 10.41
N SER A 99 -11.69 -26.08 10.78
CA SER A 99 -12.83 -25.70 9.95
C SER A 99 -13.08 -24.19 10.03
N ALA A 100 -13.07 -23.56 8.87
CA ALA A 100 -13.27 -22.12 8.72
C ALA A 100 -14.30 -21.79 7.62
N GLY A 101 -15.09 -20.74 7.85
CA GLY A 101 -16.12 -20.24 6.92
C GLY A 101 -16.36 -18.74 7.07
N ASP A 102 -16.91 -18.13 6.02
CA ASP A 102 -17.31 -16.72 5.98
C ASP A 102 -18.81 -16.59 6.28
N VAL A 103 -19.18 -15.72 7.23
CA VAL A 103 -20.57 -15.45 7.61
C VAL A 103 -21.45 -15.11 6.40
N SER A 104 -20.92 -14.42 5.40
CA SER A 104 -21.69 -14.04 4.20
C SER A 104 -22.07 -15.24 3.32
N GLU A 105 -21.36 -16.36 3.43
CA GLU A 105 -21.61 -17.61 2.68
C GLU A 105 -22.27 -18.70 3.56
N MET A 106 -22.46 -18.43 4.85
CA MET A 106 -23.01 -19.38 5.82
C MET A 106 -24.53 -19.23 5.99
N SER A 107 -25.23 -20.37 6.10
CA SER A 107 -26.62 -20.38 6.56
C SER A 107 -26.71 -20.09 8.06
N ASP A 108 -27.88 -19.64 8.51
CA ASP A 108 -28.12 -19.39 9.94
C ASP A 108 -28.02 -20.67 10.77
N ASN A 109 -28.32 -21.84 10.19
CA ASN A 109 -28.13 -23.14 10.84
C ASN A 109 -26.65 -23.49 10.98
N ASP A 110 -25.83 -23.27 9.94
CA ASP A 110 -24.38 -23.51 10.02
C ASP A 110 -23.74 -22.67 11.13
N LEU A 111 -24.19 -21.41 11.29
CA LEU A 111 -23.77 -20.53 12.36
C LEU A 111 -24.29 -21.01 13.72
N ARG A 112 -25.60 -21.26 13.84
CA ARG A 112 -26.25 -21.70 15.09
C ARG A 112 -25.60 -22.96 15.65
N ASP A 113 -25.32 -23.93 14.79
CA ASP A 113 -24.79 -25.25 15.16
C ASP A 113 -23.27 -25.24 15.34
N SER A 114 -22.61 -24.07 15.19
CA SER A 114 -21.17 -23.93 15.38
C SER A 114 -20.38 -24.87 14.46
N LYS A 115 -20.81 -25.00 13.19
CA LYS A 115 -20.19 -25.89 12.19
C LYS A 115 -18.72 -25.57 11.94
N PHE A 116 -18.34 -24.30 12.07
CA PHE A 116 -16.98 -23.81 11.90
C PHE A 116 -16.34 -23.40 13.24
N ARG A 117 -15.04 -23.66 13.39
CA ARG A 117 -14.25 -23.19 14.54
C ARG A 117 -13.82 -21.74 14.34
N LEU A 118 -13.44 -21.35 13.12
CA LEU A 118 -13.19 -19.96 12.79
C LEU A 118 -14.32 -19.45 11.91
N VAL A 119 -15.00 -18.42 12.39
CA VAL A 119 -16.10 -17.77 11.68
C VAL A 119 -15.60 -16.38 11.31
N PHE A 120 -15.32 -16.16 10.03
CA PHE A 120 -14.86 -14.88 9.52
C PHE A 120 -16.03 -14.01 9.11
N ALA A 121 -15.93 -12.69 9.33
CA ALA A 121 -16.97 -11.75 8.95
C ALA A 121 -16.38 -10.37 8.65
N SER A 122 -17.05 -9.60 7.78
CA SER A 122 -16.91 -8.14 7.80
C SER A 122 -17.56 -7.57 9.06
N ALA A 123 -17.26 -6.31 9.40
CA ALA A 123 -17.91 -5.64 10.54
C ALA A 123 -19.43 -5.54 10.36
N GLU A 124 -19.89 -5.27 9.12
CA GLU A 124 -21.29 -5.16 8.75
C GLU A 124 -22.01 -6.50 8.87
N ASP A 125 -21.40 -7.57 8.35
CA ASP A 125 -21.96 -8.92 8.43
C ASP A 125 -22.05 -9.42 9.88
N ALA A 126 -21.01 -9.18 10.69
CA ALA A 126 -21.00 -9.55 12.11
C ALA A 126 -22.09 -8.81 12.91
N LEU A 127 -22.42 -7.57 12.51
CA LEU A 127 -23.44 -6.74 13.14
C LEU A 127 -24.83 -6.88 12.52
N ALA A 128 -25.01 -7.75 11.53
CA ALA A 128 -26.32 -8.02 10.93
C ALA A 128 -27.28 -8.64 11.96
N GLU A 129 -28.57 -8.29 11.87
CA GLU A 129 -29.57 -8.73 12.86
C GLU A 129 -29.72 -10.26 12.92
N ARG A 130 -29.60 -10.94 11.78
CA ARG A 130 -29.60 -12.42 11.70
C ARG A 130 -28.48 -13.03 12.57
N VAL A 131 -27.27 -12.45 12.50
CA VAL A 131 -26.08 -12.95 13.21
C VAL A 131 -26.21 -12.66 14.70
N LYS A 132 -26.61 -11.44 15.05
CA LYS A 132 -26.88 -11.05 16.43
C LYS A 132 -27.91 -11.95 17.09
N THR A 133 -29.01 -12.26 16.41
CA THR A 133 -30.07 -13.13 16.92
C THR A 133 -29.55 -14.54 17.21
N VAL A 134 -28.77 -15.12 16.30
CA VAL A 134 -28.19 -16.46 16.47
C VAL A 134 -27.17 -16.50 17.61
N ILE A 135 -26.27 -15.50 17.68
CA ILE A 135 -25.24 -15.43 18.73
C ILE A 135 -25.87 -15.15 20.10
N LYS A 136 -26.92 -14.34 20.19
CA LYS A 136 -27.63 -14.01 21.45
C LYS A 136 -28.43 -15.19 22.00
N ASN A 137 -28.87 -16.11 21.16
CA ASN A 137 -29.68 -17.25 21.56
C ASN A 137 -28.86 -18.24 22.40
N ARG A 138 -29.17 -18.36 23.70
CA ARG A 138 -28.46 -19.26 24.64
C ARG A 138 -28.57 -20.74 24.28
N ASN A 139 -29.57 -21.11 23.48
CA ASN A 139 -29.77 -22.47 22.98
C ASN A 139 -28.97 -22.74 21.69
N SER A 140 -28.27 -21.75 21.13
CA SER A 140 -27.37 -21.99 20.00
C SER A 140 -26.04 -22.56 20.48
N SER A 141 -25.48 -23.49 19.72
CA SER A 141 -24.16 -24.05 19.99
C SER A 141 -23.09 -22.96 19.93
N ILE A 142 -23.22 -22.02 18.98
CA ILE A 142 -22.26 -20.92 18.84
C ILE A 142 -22.23 -20.01 20.07
N HIS A 143 -23.36 -19.69 20.71
CA HIS A 143 -23.36 -18.90 21.94
C HIS A 143 -22.49 -19.52 23.04
N ASN A 144 -22.54 -20.85 23.16
CA ASN A 144 -21.83 -21.59 24.19
C ASN A 144 -20.37 -21.90 23.82
N ASN A 145 -20.08 -22.02 22.52
CA ASN A 145 -18.78 -22.38 21.99
C ASN A 145 -17.89 -21.17 21.65
N LEU A 146 -18.47 -19.96 21.57
CA LEU A 146 -17.73 -18.74 21.22
C LEU A 146 -16.79 -18.32 22.35
N SER A 147 -15.50 -18.57 22.14
CA SER A 147 -14.42 -18.35 23.10
C SER A 147 -13.73 -17.00 23.01
N ALA A 148 -13.83 -16.32 21.87
CA ALA A 148 -13.31 -14.98 21.69
C ALA A 148 -13.98 -14.30 20.50
N ILE A 149 -14.04 -12.97 20.58
CA ILE A 149 -14.30 -12.09 19.44
C ILE A 149 -12.97 -11.45 19.05
N VAL A 150 -12.54 -11.67 17.82
CA VAL A 150 -11.24 -11.22 17.30
C VAL A 150 -11.47 -10.07 16.32
N ILE A 151 -10.75 -8.97 16.50
CA ILE A 151 -10.77 -7.81 15.61
C ILE A 151 -9.38 -7.73 15.01
N ASP A 152 -9.27 -8.19 13.77
CA ASP A 152 -8.02 -8.13 13.02
C ASP A 152 -7.86 -6.74 12.39
N GLU A 153 -6.60 -6.29 12.30
CA GLU A 153 -6.24 -4.91 11.96
C GLU A 153 -7.04 -3.83 12.72
N SER A 154 -7.13 -4.01 14.04
CA SER A 154 -7.89 -3.17 14.96
C SER A 154 -7.54 -1.67 14.96
N HIS A 155 -6.38 -1.25 14.40
CA HIS A 155 -6.07 0.17 14.18
C HIS A 155 -7.12 0.87 13.31
N ILE A 156 -7.82 0.12 12.46
CA ILE A 156 -8.90 0.62 11.58
C ILE A 156 -10.07 1.22 12.35
N VAL A 157 -10.30 0.75 13.58
CA VAL A 157 -11.32 1.32 14.47
C VAL A 157 -11.06 2.80 14.71
N GLU A 158 -9.82 3.26 14.63
CA GLU A 158 -9.44 4.65 14.74
C GLU A 158 -9.55 5.39 13.39
N THR A 159 -8.89 4.88 12.35
CA THR A 159 -8.81 5.56 11.03
C THR A 159 -10.14 5.62 10.28
N TRP A 160 -10.99 4.58 10.33
CA TRP A 160 -12.24 4.53 9.56
C TRP A 160 -13.46 5.06 10.29
N THR A 161 -13.36 5.40 11.57
CA THR A 161 -14.49 5.95 12.34
C THR A 161 -14.39 7.47 12.54
N GLY A 162 -13.34 8.10 12.01
CA GLY A 162 -13.15 9.56 12.09
C GLY A 162 -12.82 10.08 13.50
N LYS A 163 -12.61 9.19 14.48
CA LYS A 163 -12.49 9.55 15.91
C LYS A 163 -11.25 10.37 16.28
N ARG A 164 -10.24 10.45 15.42
CA ARG A 164 -9.04 11.28 15.63
C ARG A 164 -9.20 12.73 15.16
N GLU A 165 -10.13 12.99 14.23
CA GLU A 165 -10.27 14.30 13.58
C GLU A 165 -11.70 14.86 13.53
N GLY A 166 -12.70 14.16 14.09
CA GLY A 166 -14.10 14.60 14.00
C GLY A 166 -14.66 14.56 12.57
N GLY A 167 -13.99 13.85 11.66
CA GLY A 167 -14.44 13.63 10.29
C GLY A 167 -15.53 12.57 10.19
N ASN A 168 -16.19 12.48 9.04
CA ASN A 168 -17.20 11.47 8.77
C ASN A 168 -16.56 10.07 8.80
N ALA A 169 -17.20 9.13 9.50
CA ALA A 169 -16.77 7.74 9.54
C ALA A 169 -16.84 7.13 8.13
N PHE A 170 -15.71 6.64 7.62
CA PHE A 170 -15.65 5.87 6.37
C PHE A 170 -16.42 4.55 6.48
N ARG A 171 -16.31 3.85 7.62
CA ARG A 171 -17.10 2.64 7.93
C ARG A 171 -17.60 2.67 9.37
N GLU A 172 -18.83 3.14 9.55
CA GLU A 172 -19.46 3.30 10.85
C GLU A 172 -19.56 1.99 11.65
N ALA A 173 -19.70 0.84 10.98
CA ALA A 173 -19.81 -0.49 11.61
C ALA A 173 -18.67 -0.78 12.61
N PHE A 174 -17.44 -0.33 12.32
CA PHE A 174 -16.30 -0.53 13.22
C PHE A 174 -16.45 0.19 14.58
N SER A 175 -17.21 1.28 14.62
CA SER A 175 -17.47 2.01 15.86
C SER A 175 -18.40 1.27 16.82
N ARG A 176 -19.14 0.27 16.29
CA ARG A 176 -20.19 -0.49 16.98
C ARG A 176 -19.78 -1.93 17.30
N LEU A 177 -18.53 -2.31 17.06
CA LEU A 177 -18.05 -3.68 17.33
C LEU A 177 -18.14 -4.07 18.81
N SER A 178 -18.20 -3.11 19.73
CA SER A 178 -18.50 -3.36 21.14
C SER A 178 -19.88 -3.99 21.37
N ASP A 179 -20.85 -3.78 20.48
CA ASP A 179 -22.20 -4.34 20.58
C ASP A 179 -22.15 -5.88 20.61
N LEU A 180 -21.16 -6.49 19.95
CA LEU A 180 -20.97 -7.95 19.92
C LEU A 180 -20.79 -8.54 21.32
N ARG A 181 -20.19 -7.78 22.26
CA ARG A 181 -20.07 -8.21 23.66
C ARG A 181 -21.44 -8.44 24.32
N SER A 182 -22.44 -7.63 23.97
CA SER A 182 -23.80 -7.70 24.52
C SER A 182 -24.59 -8.90 23.99
N PHE A 183 -24.22 -9.44 22.83
CA PHE A 183 -24.86 -10.60 22.23
C PHE A 183 -24.13 -11.91 22.55
N SER A 184 -22.83 -11.86 22.81
CA SER A 184 -22.05 -13.03 23.23
C SER A 184 -22.32 -13.45 24.67
N LYS A 185 -21.92 -14.67 25.03
CA LYS A 185 -21.92 -15.15 26.41
C LYS A 185 -21.15 -14.20 27.33
N ALA A 186 -21.67 -13.96 28.52
CA ALA A 186 -21.00 -13.13 29.50
C ALA A 186 -19.59 -13.68 29.80
N GLY A 187 -18.58 -12.82 29.71
CA GLY A 187 -17.18 -13.20 29.89
C GLY A 187 -16.46 -13.66 28.63
N THR A 188 -17.10 -13.67 27.45
CA THR A 188 -16.37 -13.84 26.18
C THR A 188 -15.37 -12.68 26.00
N PRO A 189 -14.06 -12.97 25.89
CA PRO A 189 -13.02 -11.96 25.73
C PRO A 189 -12.96 -11.39 24.31
N MET A 190 -12.41 -10.19 24.20
CA MET A 190 -12.03 -9.54 22.94
C MET A 190 -10.53 -9.63 22.72
N LEU A 191 -10.14 -10.05 21.52
CA LEU A 191 -8.78 -10.01 21.01
C LEU A 191 -8.69 -8.91 19.95
N ALA A 192 -7.93 -7.86 20.21
CA ALA A 192 -7.62 -6.84 19.22
C ALA A 192 -6.18 -7.05 18.70
N LEU A 193 -6.04 -7.25 17.39
CA LEU A 193 -4.77 -7.51 16.72
C LEU A 193 -4.43 -6.36 15.79
N THR A 194 -3.17 -5.91 15.75
CA THR A 194 -2.71 -5.01 14.70
C THR A 194 -1.19 -5.01 14.55
N GLY A 195 -0.70 -4.69 13.34
CA GLY A 195 0.73 -4.47 13.05
C GLY A 195 1.33 -3.27 13.76
N THR A 196 0.57 -2.18 13.86
CA THR A 196 1.09 -0.86 14.21
C THR A 196 0.01 -0.06 14.93
N ALA A 197 0.33 0.44 16.13
CA ALA A 197 -0.55 1.33 16.89
C ALA A 197 0.27 2.13 17.91
N ASP A 198 0.22 3.46 17.82
CA ASP A 198 0.78 4.35 18.82
C ASP A 198 -0.06 4.32 20.12
N GLU A 199 0.41 4.99 21.18
CA GLU A 199 -0.32 5.02 22.46
C GLU A 199 -1.72 5.64 22.36
N LYS A 200 -1.94 6.56 21.40
CA LYS A 200 -3.24 7.23 21.18
C LYS A 200 -4.21 6.26 20.51
N THR A 201 -3.80 5.58 19.44
CA THR A 201 -4.56 4.55 18.75
C THR A 201 -4.89 3.39 19.70
N GLN A 202 -3.93 2.94 20.52
CA GLN A 202 -4.19 1.92 21.54
C GLN A 202 -5.29 2.33 22.54
N LYS A 203 -5.31 3.59 22.99
CA LYS A 203 -6.39 4.11 23.87
C LYS A 203 -7.74 4.12 23.15
N ILE A 204 -7.76 4.51 21.87
CA ILE A 204 -8.98 4.56 21.06
C ILE A 204 -9.55 3.16 20.82
N ILE A 205 -8.70 2.17 20.53
CA ILE A 205 -9.10 0.76 20.36
C ILE A 205 -9.73 0.25 21.67
N LYS A 206 -9.04 0.41 22.80
CA LYS A 206 -9.53 -0.04 24.12
C LYS A 206 -10.90 0.55 24.45
N LYS A 207 -11.05 1.87 24.25
CA LYS A 207 -12.31 2.58 24.52
C LYS A 207 -13.42 2.13 23.58
N THR A 208 -13.15 2.03 22.28
CA THR A 208 -14.18 1.71 21.28
C THR A 208 -14.66 0.27 21.38
N LEU A 209 -13.75 -0.67 21.68
CA LEU A 209 -14.11 -2.07 21.87
C LEU A 209 -14.60 -2.38 23.29
N LEU A 210 -14.65 -1.39 24.19
CA LEU A 210 -14.98 -1.58 25.61
C LEU A 210 -14.15 -2.71 26.26
N MET A 211 -12.85 -2.70 26.00
CA MET A 211 -11.95 -3.73 26.53
C MET A 211 -11.81 -3.59 28.06
N ARG A 212 -11.93 -4.72 28.76
CA ARG A 212 -11.91 -4.81 30.22
C ARG A 212 -10.53 -5.22 30.68
N ASP A 213 -9.76 -4.26 31.21
CA ASP A 213 -8.38 -4.45 31.69
C ASP A 213 -7.55 -5.39 30.80
N PRO A 214 -7.38 -5.05 29.51
CA PRO A 214 -6.81 -5.99 28.57
C PRO A 214 -5.32 -6.20 28.82
N LYS A 215 -4.84 -7.44 28.65
CA LYS A 215 -3.41 -7.70 28.58
C LYS A 215 -2.82 -6.99 27.37
N LEU A 216 -1.90 -6.07 27.62
CA LEU A 216 -1.17 -5.35 26.57
C LEU A 216 0.07 -6.13 26.16
N LEU A 217 0.17 -6.41 24.86
CA LEU A 217 1.34 -7.03 24.23
C LEU A 217 1.78 -6.09 23.11
N VAL A 218 2.78 -5.26 23.38
CA VAL A 218 3.22 -4.21 22.45
C VAL A 218 4.68 -4.45 22.12
N LEU A 219 4.95 -4.71 20.85
CA LEU A 219 6.30 -4.81 20.31
C LEU A 219 6.55 -3.67 19.34
N SER A 220 7.80 -3.23 19.28
CA SER A 220 8.25 -2.22 18.33
C SER A 220 8.03 -2.72 16.89
N PRO A 221 7.39 -1.93 16.00
CA PRO A 221 7.27 -2.28 14.59
C PRO A 221 8.59 -2.11 13.82
N ASN A 222 9.69 -1.75 14.50
CA ASN A 222 10.99 -1.54 13.90
C ASN A 222 11.49 -2.76 13.14
N ARG A 223 11.75 -2.59 11.85
CA ARG A 223 12.34 -3.59 10.98
C ARG A 223 13.80 -3.25 10.74
N THR A 224 14.69 -4.01 11.35
CA THR A 224 16.14 -3.73 11.28
C THR A 224 16.74 -3.94 9.89
N ASN A 225 16.05 -4.70 9.03
CA ASN A 225 16.44 -4.95 7.65
C ASN A 225 16.00 -3.86 6.65
N LEU A 226 15.26 -2.83 7.07
CA LEU A 226 14.77 -1.78 6.17
C LEU A 226 15.63 -0.53 6.27
N ARG A 227 16.35 -0.14 5.24
CA ARG A 227 17.12 1.11 5.23
C ARG A 227 16.23 2.28 4.78
N ILE A 228 16.25 3.39 5.52
CA ILE A 228 15.33 4.52 5.29
C ILE A 228 16.05 5.69 4.59
N SER A 229 15.47 6.20 3.51
CA SER A 229 15.99 7.33 2.76
C SER A 229 14.89 8.34 2.48
N VAL A 230 15.17 9.63 2.73
CA VAL A 230 14.22 10.72 2.48
C VAL A 230 14.89 11.74 1.57
N LEU A 231 14.21 12.08 0.47
CA LEU A 231 14.70 12.96 -0.58
C LEU A 231 13.69 14.09 -0.82
N LYS A 232 14.09 15.30 -0.45
CA LYS A 232 13.34 16.52 -0.77
C LYS A 232 13.85 17.07 -2.11
N CYS A 233 12.96 17.27 -3.06
CA CYS A 233 13.29 17.82 -4.38
C CYS A 233 12.29 18.89 -4.83
N LYS A 234 12.59 19.56 -5.95
CA LYS A 234 11.62 20.43 -6.64
C LYS A 234 10.67 19.55 -7.46
N LYS A 235 9.40 19.93 -7.54
CA LYS A 235 8.38 19.19 -8.30
C LYS A 235 8.83 18.87 -9.75
N ALA A 236 9.47 19.84 -10.41
CA ALA A 236 9.93 19.72 -11.79
C ALA A 236 10.95 18.58 -12.04
N VAL A 237 11.79 18.26 -11.05
CA VAL A 237 12.88 17.26 -11.17
C VAL A 237 12.59 15.98 -10.38
N MET A 238 11.41 15.89 -9.74
CA MET A 238 11.04 14.75 -8.93
C MET A 238 11.04 13.45 -9.75
N ILE A 239 10.62 13.51 -11.02
CA ILE A 239 10.55 12.35 -11.90
C ILE A 239 11.92 11.81 -12.31
N ASP A 240 12.93 12.68 -12.38
CA ASP A 240 14.28 12.31 -12.75
C ASP A 240 14.95 11.44 -11.66
N HIS A 241 14.46 11.50 -10.41
CA HIS A 241 14.89 10.60 -9.32
C HIS A 241 14.46 9.13 -9.54
N LEU A 242 13.63 8.82 -10.55
CA LEU A 242 13.30 7.44 -10.93
C LEU A 242 14.19 6.89 -12.06
N SER A 243 15.11 7.69 -12.63
CA SER A 243 15.96 7.26 -13.75
C SER A 243 16.81 6.03 -13.42
N TRP A 244 17.28 5.87 -12.18
CA TRP A 244 18.00 4.66 -11.75
C TRP A 244 17.14 3.40 -11.86
N LEU A 245 15.84 3.50 -11.54
CA LEU A 245 14.92 2.37 -11.60
C LEU A 245 14.62 2.01 -13.05
N ILE A 246 14.47 3.01 -13.93
CA ILE A 246 14.36 2.80 -15.38
C ILE A 246 15.60 2.06 -15.91
N GLN A 247 16.80 2.51 -15.57
CA GLN A 247 18.05 1.86 -15.98
C GLN A 247 18.17 0.44 -15.42
N LEU A 248 17.75 0.22 -14.18
CA LEU A 248 17.73 -1.10 -13.55
C LEU A 248 16.78 -2.05 -14.29
N ILE A 249 15.59 -1.59 -14.67
CA ILE A 249 14.64 -2.38 -15.46
C ILE A 249 15.19 -2.66 -16.86
N LYS A 250 15.75 -1.66 -17.53
CA LYS A 250 16.33 -1.81 -18.87
C LYS A 250 17.49 -2.81 -18.93
N SER A 251 18.21 -2.99 -17.83
CA SER A 251 19.35 -3.90 -17.71
C SER A 251 18.98 -5.30 -17.23
N LYS A 252 18.03 -5.42 -16.28
CA LYS A 252 17.68 -6.70 -15.64
C LYS A 252 16.36 -7.31 -16.09
N GLY A 253 15.46 -6.55 -16.70
CA GLY A 253 14.15 -7.03 -17.13
C GLY A 253 13.39 -7.73 -15.98
N ILE A 254 13.05 -9.00 -16.16
CA ILE A 254 12.36 -9.82 -15.15
C ILE A 254 13.25 -10.22 -13.96
N GLU A 255 14.54 -9.94 -13.95
CA GLU A 255 15.41 -10.12 -12.78
C GLU A 255 15.48 -8.85 -11.91
N THR A 256 14.81 -7.78 -12.33
CA THR A 256 14.72 -6.54 -11.55
C THR A 256 14.15 -6.83 -10.16
N PRO A 257 14.77 -6.37 -9.07
CA PRO A 257 14.21 -6.50 -7.75
C PRO A 257 12.82 -5.86 -7.64
N LYS A 258 11.91 -6.52 -6.94
CA LYS A 258 10.52 -6.05 -6.83
C LYS A 258 10.44 -4.71 -6.11
N THR A 259 9.68 -3.80 -6.70
CA THR A 259 9.50 -2.42 -6.26
C THR A 259 8.02 -2.09 -6.14
N LEU A 260 7.62 -1.49 -5.03
CA LEU A 260 6.30 -0.87 -4.86
C LEU A 260 6.47 0.66 -4.87
N ILE A 261 5.65 1.36 -5.62
CA ILE A 261 5.61 2.82 -5.66
C ILE A 261 4.25 3.30 -5.14
N PHE A 262 4.19 3.85 -3.94
CA PHE A 262 2.99 4.41 -3.32
C PHE A 262 2.84 5.89 -3.72
N CYS A 263 1.86 6.17 -4.56
CA CYS A 263 1.42 7.53 -4.90
C CYS A 263 0.46 8.02 -3.81
N ASN A 264 0.98 8.88 -2.93
CA ASN A 264 0.25 9.41 -1.76
C ASN A 264 -0.41 10.77 -2.00
N GLY A 265 -0.26 11.32 -3.22
CA GLY A 265 -0.96 12.52 -3.66
C GLY A 265 -2.29 12.19 -4.33
N THR A 266 -2.29 12.15 -5.65
CA THR A 266 -3.49 12.08 -6.49
C THR A 266 -3.51 10.86 -7.40
N MET A 267 -4.68 10.49 -7.91
CA MET A 267 -4.77 9.49 -9.00
C MET A 267 -4.02 9.94 -10.26
N THR A 268 -3.87 11.25 -10.45
CA THR A 268 -3.05 11.82 -11.51
C THR A 268 -1.59 11.40 -11.38
N ASP A 269 -1.03 11.33 -10.16
CA ASP A 269 0.35 10.88 -9.94
C ASP A 269 0.54 9.42 -10.40
N VAL A 270 -0.44 8.55 -10.14
CA VAL A 270 -0.42 7.15 -10.63
C VAL A 270 -0.34 7.12 -12.16
N ALA A 271 -1.18 7.91 -12.83
CA ALA A 271 -1.20 7.98 -14.29
C ALA A 271 0.09 8.58 -14.86
N THR A 272 0.58 9.68 -14.28
CA THR A 272 1.82 10.35 -14.69
C THR A 272 3.02 9.42 -14.55
N LEU A 273 3.17 8.72 -13.42
CA LEU A 273 4.27 7.78 -13.23
C LEU A 273 4.17 6.58 -14.18
N ALA A 274 2.97 6.01 -14.32
CA ALA A 274 2.79 4.87 -15.21
C ALA A 274 3.15 5.22 -16.66
N ASN A 275 2.64 6.35 -17.15
CA ASN A 275 2.94 6.82 -18.50
C ASN A 275 4.44 7.11 -18.68
N PHE A 276 5.06 7.82 -17.73
CA PHE A 276 6.49 8.08 -17.76
C PHE A 276 7.31 6.79 -17.84
N MET A 277 7.04 5.82 -16.95
CA MET A 277 7.78 4.56 -16.94
C MET A 277 7.57 3.76 -18.24
N LEU A 278 6.34 3.68 -18.74
CA LEU A 278 6.04 2.97 -19.98
C LEU A 278 6.73 3.61 -21.19
N MET A 279 6.72 4.94 -21.29
CA MET A 279 7.39 5.67 -22.37
C MET A 279 8.90 5.48 -22.32
N GLU A 280 9.52 5.66 -21.15
CA GLU A 280 10.96 5.51 -20.98
C GLU A 280 11.44 4.09 -21.25
N LEU A 281 10.64 3.08 -20.89
CA LEU A 281 10.98 1.67 -21.09
C LEU A 281 10.67 1.17 -22.51
N GLY A 282 9.65 1.70 -23.18
CA GLY A 282 9.20 1.24 -24.50
C GLY A 282 8.95 -0.27 -24.51
N LYS A 283 9.52 -0.98 -25.50
CA LYS A 283 9.40 -2.44 -25.62
C LYS A 283 9.94 -3.21 -24.39
N LYS A 284 10.92 -2.64 -23.68
CA LYS A 284 11.48 -3.22 -22.46
C LYS A 284 10.53 -3.19 -21.26
N ALA A 285 9.37 -2.54 -21.39
CA ALA A 285 8.30 -2.65 -20.40
C ALA A 285 7.62 -4.02 -20.43
N TYR A 286 7.90 -4.87 -21.42
CA TYR A 286 7.26 -6.17 -21.62
C TYR A 286 8.30 -7.30 -21.66
N SER A 287 7.88 -8.50 -21.23
CA SER A 287 8.68 -9.71 -21.32
C SER A 287 7.84 -10.89 -21.82
N PRO A 288 8.09 -11.42 -23.03
CA PRO A 288 9.13 -11.02 -23.98
C PRO A 288 8.88 -9.62 -24.58
N GLU A 289 9.93 -8.94 -25.07
CA GLU A 289 9.88 -7.51 -25.47
C GLU A 289 8.96 -7.25 -26.68
N GLU A 290 8.69 -8.28 -27.47
CA GLU A 290 7.77 -8.23 -28.61
C GLU A 290 6.30 -8.30 -28.19
N SER A 291 6.03 -8.61 -26.92
CA SER A 291 4.66 -8.68 -26.44
C SER A 291 4.08 -7.30 -26.17
N GLN A 292 2.85 -7.08 -26.63
CA GLN A 292 2.03 -5.94 -26.22
C GLN A 292 0.92 -6.33 -25.23
N ASN A 293 0.94 -7.57 -24.74
CA ASN A 293 -0.06 -8.02 -23.79
C ASN A 293 0.27 -7.47 -22.40
N SER A 294 -0.71 -6.80 -21.79
CA SER A 294 -0.64 -6.30 -20.41
C SER A 294 -0.25 -7.37 -19.36
N GLU A 295 -0.46 -8.66 -19.64
CA GLU A 295 -0.02 -9.77 -18.76
C GLU A 295 1.51 -9.97 -18.73
N ASN A 296 2.19 -9.51 -19.77
CA ASN A 296 3.65 -9.58 -19.91
C ASN A 296 4.33 -8.28 -19.47
N CYS A 297 3.57 -7.30 -18.97
CA CYS A 297 4.11 -6.03 -18.54
C CYS A 297 4.83 -6.16 -17.19
N ILE A 298 6.03 -5.61 -17.14
CA ILE A 298 6.87 -5.52 -15.94
C ILE A 298 6.29 -4.49 -14.95
N ILE A 299 5.51 -3.53 -15.46
CA ILE A 299 4.86 -2.47 -14.68
C ILE A 299 3.38 -2.83 -14.44
N GLY A 300 2.96 -2.77 -13.19
CA GLY A 300 1.57 -2.97 -12.77
C GLY A 300 1.00 -1.70 -12.13
N ILE A 301 -0.31 -1.53 -12.22
CA ILE A 301 -1.04 -0.42 -11.61
C ILE A 301 -2.10 -0.99 -10.66
N TYR A 302 -2.17 -0.45 -9.44
CA TYR A 302 -3.16 -0.87 -8.45
C TYR A 302 -3.71 0.32 -7.65
N HIS A 303 -4.99 0.63 -7.83
CA HIS A 303 -5.71 1.62 -7.02
C HIS A 303 -7.15 1.18 -6.77
N SER A 304 -7.90 1.95 -5.98
CA SER A 304 -9.27 1.64 -5.60
C SER A 304 -10.18 1.38 -6.81
N LEU A 305 -10.08 2.22 -7.85
CA LEU A 305 -10.86 2.12 -9.10
C LEU A 305 -10.35 1.07 -10.10
N THR A 306 -9.25 0.36 -9.81
CA THR A 306 -8.80 -0.75 -10.66
C THR A 306 -9.83 -1.89 -10.60
N LEU A 307 -10.27 -2.41 -11.74
CA LEU A 307 -11.21 -3.53 -11.80
C LEU A 307 -10.64 -4.76 -11.07
N GLU A 308 -11.51 -5.52 -10.39
CA GLU A 308 -11.10 -6.65 -9.54
C GLU A 308 -10.27 -7.69 -10.31
N LYS A 309 -10.67 -7.99 -11.56
CA LYS A 309 -9.91 -8.88 -12.46
C LYS A 309 -8.44 -8.43 -12.63
N TYR A 310 -8.20 -7.12 -12.72
CA TYR A 310 -6.85 -6.58 -12.87
C TYR A 310 -6.08 -6.54 -11.55
N LYS A 311 -6.76 -6.32 -10.43
CA LYS A 311 -6.19 -6.44 -9.08
C LYS A 311 -5.68 -7.86 -8.82
N GLU A 312 -6.53 -8.87 -9.04
CA GLU A 312 -6.17 -10.28 -8.90
C GLU A 312 -5.00 -10.68 -9.81
N ARG A 313 -5.04 -10.20 -11.05
CA ARG A 313 -3.96 -10.43 -12.02
C ARG A 313 -2.64 -9.84 -11.54
N LEU A 314 -2.63 -8.58 -11.09
CA LEU A 314 -1.41 -7.94 -10.59
C LEU A 314 -0.86 -8.68 -9.38
N VAL A 315 -1.72 -9.02 -8.40
CA VAL A 315 -1.30 -9.77 -7.20
C VAL A 315 -0.67 -11.11 -7.59
N ARG A 316 -1.24 -11.81 -8.59
CA ARG A 316 -0.65 -13.06 -9.11
C ARG A 316 0.68 -12.80 -9.83
N ALA A 317 0.74 -11.80 -10.70
CA ALA A 317 1.92 -11.48 -11.51
C ALA A 317 3.08 -10.89 -10.68
N PHE A 318 2.80 -10.38 -9.49
CA PHE A 318 3.79 -9.85 -8.55
C PHE A 318 4.29 -10.90 -7.54
N LYS A 319 3.66 -12.08 -7.46
CA LYS A 319 4.16 -13.24 -6.69
C LYS A 319 5.39 -13.87 -7.36
N VAL A 320 6.01 -14.86 -6.70
CA VAL A 320 7.18 -15.58 -7.21
C VAL A 320 6.86 -16.21 -8.57
N GLY A 321 7.79 -16.09 -9.53
CA GLY A 321 7.62 -16.59 -10.91
C GLY A 321 6.81 -15.69 -11.85
N GLY A 322 6.16 -14.64 -11.33
CA GLY A 322 5.48 -13.65 -12.17
C GLY A 322 6.46 -12.69 -12.85
N LYS A 323 5.99 -11.94 -13.86
CA LYS A 323 6.81 -11.03 -14.69
C LYS A 323 6.82 -9.59 -14.19
N THR A 324 5.79 -9.19 -13.44
CA THR A 324 5.69 -7.83 -12.90
C THR A 324 6.74 -7.62 -11.82
N ARG A 325 7.51 -6.53 -11.94
CA ARG A 325 8.56 -6.14 -10.98
C ARG A 325 8.32 -4.79 -10.34
N VAL A 326 7.54 -3.91 -10.96
CA VAL A 326 7.16 -2.63 -10.35
C VAL A 326 5.64 -2.55 -10.27
N ALA A 327 5.10 -2.25 -9.09
CA ALA A 327 3.68 -1.92 -8.95
C ALA A 327 3.53 -0.48 -8.48
N ILE A 328 2.90 0.34 -9.31
CA ILE A 328 2.50 1.71 -8.98
C ILE A 328 1.13 1.65 -8.33
N THR A 329 1.03 2.14 -7.12
CA THR A 329 -0.14 1.91 -6.29
C THR A 329 -0.49 3.09 -5.40
N THR A 330 -1.61 2.97 -4.72
CA THR A 330 -2.03 3.85 -3.62
C THR A 330 -2.09 3.02 -2.35
N SER A 331 -2.49 3.61 -1.23
CA SER A 331 -2.72 2.89 0.03
C SER A 331 -3.67 1.69 -0.10
N ALA A 332 -4.45 1.57 -1.19
CA ALA A 332 -5.30 0.42 -1.49
C ALA A 332 -4.55 -0.94 -1.52
N LEU A 333 -3.26 -0.97 -1.90
CA LEU A 333 -2.47 -2.23 -1.91
C LEU A 333 -1.80 -2.52 -0.55
N SER A 334 -1.83 -1.58 0.39
CA SER A 334 -1.16 -1.73 1.69
C SER A 334 -1.72 -2.87 2.54
N MET A 335 -2.99 -3.21 2.32
CA MET A 335 -3.73 -4.18 3.13
C MET A 335 -3.92 -5.50 2.38
N GLY A 336 -3.59 -6.62 3.04
CA GLY A 336 -4.01 -7.95 2.60
C GLY A 336 -3.17 -8.61 1.52
N VAL A 337 -2.02 -8.04 1.15
CA VAL A 337 -1.06 -8.69 0.25
C VAL A 337 0.15 -9.20 1.01
N ASN A 338 0.73 -10.29 0.51
CA ASN A 338 1.97 -10.85 1.03
C ASN A 338 3.01 -11.08 -0.08
N PHE A 339 3.93 -10.13 -0.20
CA PHE A 339 5.05 -10.19 -1.12
C PHE A 339 6.36 -10.26 -0.31
N PRO A 340 6.94 -11.46 -0.11
CA PRO A 340 8.09 -11.63 0.78
C PRO A 340 9.36 -10.93 0.28
N ASP A 341 9.51 -10.82 -1.04
CA ASP A 341 10.75 -10.47 -1.74
C ASP A 341 10.80 -9.04 -2.31
N VAL A 342 10.03 -8.10 -1.75
CA VAL A 342 10.09 -6.68 -2.13
C VAL A 342 11.39 -6.04 -1.63
N ARG A 343 12.16 -5.45 -2.53
CA ARG A 343 13.46 -4.81 -2.23
C ARG A 343 13.38 -3.29 -2.14
N TYR A 344 12.42 -2.69 -2.84
CA TYR A 344 12.22 -1.24 -2.83
C TYR A 344 10.78 -0.90 -2.53
N VAL A 345 10.55 -0.01 -1.57
CA VAL A 345 9.27 0.69 -1.38
C VAL A 345 9.54 2.17 -1.55
N ILE A 346 8.91 2.79 -2.54
CA ILE A 346 9.06 4.20 -2.87
C ILE A 346 7.75 4.91 -2.54
N HIS A 347 7.78 5.89 -1.65
CA HIS A 347 6.69 6.82 -1.44
C HIS A 347 6.87 7.99 -2.40
N TRP A 348 6.01 8.08 -3.40
CA TRP A 348 5.89 9.21 -4.30
C TRP A 348 4.98 10.27 -3.64
N GLY A 349 5.63 11.13 -2.86
CA GLY A 349 5.00 11.95 -1.85
C GLY A 349 4.98 11.25 -0.49
N PRO A 350 5.07 12.01 0.62
CA PRO A 350 5.05 11.43 1.95
C PRO A 350 3.64 10.90 2.27
N PRO A 351 3.52 9.79 3.03
CA PRO A 351 2.24 9.34 3.58
C PRO A 351 1.60 10.40 4.48
N ARG A 352 0.30 10.26 4.77
CA ARG A 352 -0.43 11.24 5.58
C ARG A 352 0.05 11.29 7.02
N ASN A 353 0.29 10.14 7.64
CA ASN A 353 0.79 10.02 9.01
C ASN A 353 1.86 8.91 9.09
N VAL A 354 2.54 8.79 10.22
CA VAL A 354 3.65 7.83 10.36
C VAL A 354 3.15 6.38 10.47
N LEU A 355 1.88 6.19 10.84
CA LEU A 355 1.23 4.86 10.84
C LEU A 355 1.12 4.31 9.42
N ASP A 356 0.60 5.10 8.49
CA ASP A 356 0.48 4.76 7.07
C ASP A 356 1.86 4.48 6.47
N TYR A 357 2.86 5.32 6.80
CA TYR A 357 4.25 5.09 6.42
C TYR A 357 4.76 3.72 6.84
N HIS A 358 4.53 3.28 8.08
CA HIS A 358 4.98 1.95 8.53
C HIS A 358 4.22 0.80 7.87
N GLN A 359 2.95 0.98 7.56
CA GLN A 359 2.17 -0.05 6.85
C GLN A 359 2.67 -0.26 5.43
N GLU A 360 2.88 0.83 4.70
CA GLU A 360 3.39 0.83 3.33
C GLU A 360 4.86 0.33 3.29
N SER A 361 5.72 0.88 4.15
CA SER A 361 7.13 0.48 4.28
C SER A 361 7.29 -0.98 4.72
N GLY A 362 6.40 -1.48 5.58
CA GLY A 362 6.43 -2.85 6.11
C GLY A 362 6.14 -3.96 5.09
N LEU A 363 5.85 -3.59 3.84
CA LEU A 363 5.79 -4.53 2.72
C LEU A 363 7.17 -4.91 2.18
N ALA A 364 8.18 -4.07 2.41
CA ALA A 364 9.55 -4.34 2.04
C ALA A 364 10.17 -5.45 2.92
N GLY A 365 11.08 -6.24 2.34
CA GLY A 365 12.00 -7.10 3.11
C GLY A 365 11.31 -8.11 4.04
N ARG A 366 10.14 -8.63 3.66
CA ARG A 366 9.37 -9.55 4.51
C ARG A 366 10.05 -10.91 4.71
N ASP A 367 10.89 -11.31 3.76
CA ASP A 367 11.84 -12.43 3.84
C ASP A 367 13.03 -12.19 4.79
N GLY A 368 13.09 -11.02 5.44
CA GLY A 368 14.16 -10.65 6.37
C GLY A 368 15.44 -10.13 5.70
N LYS A 369 15.51 -10.13 4.36
CA LYS A 369 16.63 -9.56 3.63
C LYS A 369 16.56 -8.04 3.61
N ASN A 370 17.71 -7.41 3.37
CA ASN A 370 17.81 -5.96 3.27
C ASN A 370 16.91 -5.41 2.16
N ALA A 371 16.25 -4.31 2.45
CA ALA A 371 15.41 -3.58 1.51
C ALA A 371 15.46 -2.07 1.81
N ASP A 372 15.25 -1.25 0.80
CA ASP A 372 15.27 0.21 0.92
C ASP A 372 13.85 0.77 0.88
N VAL A 373 13.60 1.73 1.78
CA VAL A 373 12.37 2.50 1.87
C VAL A 373 12.71 3.95 1.57
N ILE A 374 12.18 4.46 0.46
CA ILE A 374 12.55 5.74 -0.13
C ILE A 374 11.33 6.65 -0.07
N THR A 375 11.44 7.81 0.56
CA THR A 375 10.39 8.85 0.54
C THR A 375 10.88 10.02 -0.28
N LEU A 376 10.33 10.17 -1.48
CA LEU A 376 10.61 11.28 -2.37
C LEU A 376 9.46 12.28 -2.28
N TYR A 377 9.74 13.56 -2.07
CA TYR A 377 8.68 14.56 -1.97
C TYR A 377 9.11 15.97 -2.38
N HIS A 378 8.11 16.80 -2.69
CA HIS A 378 8.26 18.25 -2.82
C HIS A 378 7.47 18.99 -1.72
N GLY A 379 7.84 20.24 -1.45
CA GLY A 379 7.35 20.99 -0.28
C GLY A 379 5.82 21.07 -0.15
N GLN A 380 5.10 21.25 -1.25
CA GLN A 380 3.63 21.37 -1.25
C GLN A 380 2.93 20.10 -0.75
N GLN A 381 3.48 18.90 -0.95
CA GLN A 381 2.84 17.66 -0.49
C GLN A 381 2.75 17.57 1.03
N LEU A 382 3.63 18.26 1.76
CA LEU A 382 3.61 18.27 3.23
C LEU A 382 2.39 18.97 3.84
N SER A 383 1.62 19.76 3.07
CA SER A 383 0.41 20.41 3.59
C SER A 383 -0.69 19.41 3.96
N PHE A 384 -0.66 18.21 3.36
CA PHE A 384 -1.63 17.14 3.59
C PHE A 384 -1.19 16.15 4.68
N CYS A 385 0.01 16.32 5.22
CA CYS A 385 0.58 15.43 6.23
C CYS A 385 0.30 15.92 7.67
N GLU A 386 0.16 14.97 8.58
CA GLU A 386 0.21 15.20 10.02
C GLU A 386 1.62 15.65 10.47
N GLU A 387 1.70 16.20 11.68
CA GLU A 387 2.95 16.77 12.19
C GLU A 387 4.04 15.72 12.43
N ASP A 388 3.63 14.50 12.75
CA ASP A 388 4.55 13.36 12.94
C ASP A 388 5.36 13.04 11.67
N VAL A 389 4.74 13.08 10.50
CA VAL A 389 5.42 12.91 9.20
C VAL A 389 6.28 14.12 8.87
N LYS A 390 5.79 15.34 9.14
CA LYS A 390 6.59 16.56 8.89
C LYS A 390 7.88 16.56 9.71
N ASP A 391 7.80 16.19 10.99
CA ASP A 391 8.96 16.00 11.86
C ASP A 391 9.89 14.91 11.30
N PHE A 392 9.33 13.77 10.89
CA PHE A 392 10.08 12.65 10.35
C PHE A 392 10.88 13.02 9.09
N VAL A 393 10.25 13.64 8.09
CA VAL A 393 10.91 13.93 6.80
C VAL A 393 11.84 15.15 6.86
N ARG A 394 11.71 16.01 7.88
CA ARG A 394 12.56 17.21 8.06
C ARG A 394 13.74 16.98 9.01
N THR A 395 13.79 15.84 9.70
CA THR A 395 14.87 15.59 10.66
C THR A 395 16.24 15.59 9.99
N VAL A 396 17.22 16.19 10.66
CA VAL A 396 18.63 16.10 10.29
C VAL A 396 19.34 14.94 10.99
N ASP A 397 18.70 14.37 12.02
CA ASP A 397 19.18 13.23 12.78
C ASP A 397 18.80 11.90 12.09
N CYS A 398 18.76 10.81 12.85
CA CYS A 398 18.40 9.50 12.36
C CYS A 398 16.91 9.42 11.94
N TYR A 399 16.64 9.25 10.64
CA TYR A 399 15.29 8.99 10.11
C TYR A 399 14.57 7.82 10.79
N ARG A 400 15.28 6.75 11.17
CA ARG A 400 14.68 5.62 11.88
C ARG A 400 14.14 6.06 13.24
N VAL A 401 14.93 6.78 14.03
CA VAL A 401 14.47 7.27 15.34
C VAL A 401 13.25 8.16 15.15
N ALA A 402 13.29 9.08 14.18
CA ALA A 402 12.17 9.98 13.92
C ALA A 402 10.89 9.24 13.45
N ALA A 403 11.01 8.19 12.63
CA ALA A 403 9.89 7.37 12.18
C ALA A 403 9.31 6.48 13.30
N TYR A 404 10.13 5.95 14.20
CA TYR A 404 9.68 4.95 15.17
C TYR A 404 9.43 5.48 16.59
N LYS A 405 9.88 6.71 16.93
CA LYS A 405 9.77 7.28 18.29
C LYS A 405 8.34 7.26 18.88
N ALA A 406 7.31 7.36 18.04
CA ALA A 406 5.91 7.34 18.46
C ALA A 406 5.43 5.93 18.90
N PHE A 407 6.07 4.88 18.41
CA PHE A 407 5.75 3.48 18.71
C PHE A 407 6.72 2.85 19.72
N ASP A 408 7.97 3.32 19.73
CA ASP A 408 9.03 2.82 20.58
C ASP A 408 9.89 3.98 21.08
N ARG A 409 9.66 4.38 22.33
CA ARG A 409 10.39 5.48 22.97
C ARG A 409 11.87 5.17 23.21
N LYS A 410 12.28 3.90 23.11
CA LYS A 410 13.66 3.44 23.33
C LYS A 410 14.39 3.17 22.02
N ILE A 411 13.81 3.54 20.87
CA ILE A 411 14.43 3.31 19.57
C ILE A 411 15.79 4.03 19.47
N LEU A 412 16.78 3.30 18.96
CA LEU A 412 18.12 3.82 18.69
C LEU A 412 18.48 3.64 17.21
N PRO A 413 19.45 4.41 16.68
CA PRO A 413 20.05 4.13 15.39
C PRO A 413 20.64 2.71 15.34
N LEU A 414 20.64 2.10 14.15
CA LEU A 414 21.26 0.78 13.95
C LEU A 414 22.76 0.90 13.69
N HIS A 415 23.47 -0.17 14.04
CA HIS A 415 24.86 -0.41 13.66
C HIS A 415 24.95 -1.65 12.75
N PRO A 416 25.76 -1.61 11.67
CA PRO A 416 26.54 -0.46 11.21
C PRO A 416 25.64 0.69 10.71
N SER A 417 26.09 1.94 10.88
CA SER A 417 25.26 3.14 10.64
C SER A 417 24.76 3.26 9.20
N HIS A 418 25.50 2.71 8.23
CA HIS A 418 25.11 2.71 6.82
C HIS A 418 23.88 1.86 6.51
N ALA A 419 23.56 0.86 7.34
CA ALA A 419 22.35 0.05 7.21
C ALA A 419 21.12 0.73 7.85
N CYS A 420 21.32 1.77 8.65
CA CYS A 420 20.23 2.41 9.40
C CYS A 420 19.35 3.29 8.51
N CYS A 421 19.92 4.36 7.95
CA CYS A 421 19.24 5.34 7.11
C CYS A 421 20.25 6.24 6.37
N ALA A 422 19.77 7.05 5.42
CA ALA A 422 20.59 7.96 4.62
C ALA A 422 21.36 9.02 5.44
N ASN A 423 20.84 9.47 6.58
CA ASN A 423 21.56 10.42 7.45
C ASN A 423 22.65 9.71 8.25
N CYS A 424 22.35 8.53 8.82
CA CYS A 424 23.32 7.74 9.56
C CYS A 424 24.46 7.22 8.67
N SER A 425 24.20 6.92 7.39
CA SER A 425 25.24 6.44 6.47
C SER A 425 26.35 7.46 6.22
N LYS A 426 26.03 8.77 6.27
CA LYS A 426 27.02 9.85 6.12
C LYS A 426 28.03 9.92 7.27
N LEU A 427 27.65 9.43 8.45
CA LEU A 427 28.46 9.42 9.67
C LEU A 427 29.00 8.01 9.99
N CYS A 428 28.94 7.08 9.03
CA CYS A 428 29.31 5.70 9.27
C CYS A 428 30.83 5.53 9.33
N ALA A 429 31.34 5.14 10.50
CA ALA A 429 32.68 4.59 10.66
C ALA A 429 32.55 3.08 10.86
N CYS A 430 32.81 2.29 9.81
CA CYS A 430 32.93 0.84 9.96
C CYS A 430 34.21 0.49 10.74
N GLU A 431 34.29 -0.74 11.24
CA GLU A 431 35.35 -1.19 12.18
C GLU A 431 36.79 -0.99 11.64
N ASP A 432 36.97 -0.87 10.31
CA ASP A 432 38.27 -0.69 9.65
C ASP A 432 38.57 0.76 9.18
N GLY A 433 37.78 1.76 9.59
CA GLY A 433 37.99 3.17 9.25
C GLY A 433 37.59 3.57 7.82
N GLU A 434 37.41 2.61 6.91
CA GLU A 434 36.85 2.83 5.56
C GLU A 434 35.51 2.11 5.39
N CYS A 435 34.45 2.88 5.14
CA CYS A 435 33.12 2.33 4.86
C CYS A 435 33.01 2.00 3.37
N LEU A 436 33.09 0.72 2.98
CA LEU A 436 32.89 0.26 1.60
C LEU A 436 31.43 0.29 1.13
N PHE A 437 30.54 0.94 1.88
CA PHE A 437 29.14 1.05 1.52
C PHE A 437 28.99 1.94 0.29
N GLU A 438 28.55 1.36 -0.83
CA GLU A 438 28.21 2.15 -2.01
C GLU A 438 26.90 2.90 -1.74
N ILE A 439 26.97 4.23 -1.83
CA ILE A 439 25.80 5.10 -1.73
C ILE A 439 24.80 4.69 -2.83
N PRO A 440 23.55 4.35 -2.48
CA PRO A 440 22.58 3.93 -3.47
C PRO A 440 22.33 5.00 -4.54
N PRO A 441 22.01 4.60 -5.78
CA PRO A 441 21.91 5.54 -6.90
C PRO A 441 20.84 6.61 -6.71
N PHE A 442 19.78 6.32 -5.95
CA PHE A 442 18.72 7.27 -5.62
C PHE A 442 19.11 8.33 -4.58
N GLU A 443 20.23 8.15 -3.87
CA GLU A 443 20.78 9.14 -2.91
C GLU A 443 21.90 10.00 -3.50
N LYS A 444 22.45 9.58 -4.65
CA LYS A 444 23.43 10.40 -5.37
C LYS A 444 22.73 11.67 -5.81
N GLU A 445 23.39 12.81 -5.65
CA GLU A 445 22.89 14.05 -6.24
C GLU A 445 22.67 13.81 -7.73
N ILE A 446 21.59 14.36 -8.28
CA ILE A 446 21.41 14.42 -9.72
C ILE A 446 22.48 15.41 -10.21
N THR A 447 23.71 14.94 -10.35
CA THR A 447 24.68 15.55 -11.26
C THR A 447 23.95 15.53 -12.58
N ASN A 448 23.68 16.70 -13.15
CA ASN A 448 23.06 16.85 -14.44
C ASN A 448 23.71 15.87 -15.44
N MET A 449 23.16 14.67 -15.55
CA MET A 449 23.17 13.89 -16.77
C MET A 449 22.14 14.56 -17.66
N THR A 450 22.43 15.83 -17.98
CA THR A 450 22.07 16.42 -19.25
C THR A 450 22.81 15.64 -20.31
N SER A 451 22.29 14.46 -20.62
CA SER A 451 22.25 14.03 -22.01
C SER A 451 21.45 15.10 -22.74
N ALA A 452 22.14 16.15 -23.19
CA ALA A 452 21.63 17.20 -24.07
C ALA A 452 20.23 17.78 -23.70
N ASN A 453 20.08 18.40 -22.52
CA ASN A 453 19.24 19.61 -22.50
C ASN A 453 20.13 20.75 -23.00
N GLN A 454 20.38 20.78 -24.32
CA GLN A 454 20.30 22.09 -24.94
C GLN A 454 18.88 22.55 -24.62
N THR A 455 18.72 23.56 -23.77
CA THR A 455 17.48 24.32 -23.73
C THR A 455 17.34 24.90 -25.13
N MET A 456 16.75 24.11 -26.02
CA MET A 456 16.32 24.53 -27.32
C MET A 456 15.40 25.71 -27.05
N ASN A 457 15.73 26.84 -27.66
CA ASN A 457 14.96 28.05 -27.53
C ASN A 457 14.83 28.62 -28.94
N ARG A 458 13.60 28.73 -29.42
CA ARG A 458 13.32 29.23 -30.77
C ARG A 458 13.00 30.72 -30.69
N PRO A 459 13.55 31.57 -31.58
CA PRO A 459 13.01 32.91 -31.74
C PRO A 459 11.56 32.79 -32.23
N VAL A 460 10.64 33.54 -31.62
CA VAL A 460 9.22 33.57 -31.99
C VAL A 460 8.86 35.00 -32.39
N SER A 461 8.60 35.22 -33.68
CA SER A 461 8.22 36.51 -34.23
C SER A 461 6.75 36.85 -33.91
N PRO A 462 6.33 38.12 -33.98
CA PRO A 462 4.91 38.47 -33.86
C PRO A 462 4.02 37.79 -34.92
N SER A 463 4.54 37.57 -36.13
CA SER A 463 3.85 36.84 -37.20
C SER A 463 3.65 35.37 -36.81
N ASP A 464 4.68 34.73 -36.28
CA ASP A 464 4.63 33.31 -35.86
C ASP A 464 3.61 33.10 -34.75
N LYS A 465 3.44 34.11 -33.87
CA LYS A 465 2.38 34.09 -32.84
C LYS A 465 0.99 34.19 -33.45
N GLU A 466 0.80 35.02 -34.46
CA GLU A 466 -0.48 35.14 -35.16
C GLU A 466 -0.84 33.82 -35.88
N ASP A 467 0.14 33.21 -36.55
CA ASP A 467 -0.01 31.91 -37.23
C ASP A 467 -0.31 30.78 -36.24
N LEU A 468 0.39 30.74 -35.10
CA LEU A 468 0.13 29.79 -34.01
C LEU A 468 -1.29 29.96 -33.44
N ILE A 469 -1.72 31.19 -33.20
CA ILE A 469 -3.06 31.47 -32.67
C ILE A 469 -4.12 30.96 -33.66
N MET A 470 -3.92 31.19 -34.96
CA MET A 470 -4.85 30.76 -36.00
C MET A 470 -4.94 29.22 -36.07
N ALA A 471 -3.80 28.54 -36.16
CA ALA A 471 -3.74 27.07 -36.25
C ALA A 471 -4.29 26.38 -34.99
N LEU A 472 -3.99 26.91 -33.79
CA LEU A 472 -4.50 26.35 -32.53
C LEU A 472 -6.02 26.56 -32.39
N LYS A 473 -6.57 27.68 -32.88
CA LYS A 473 -8.02 27.92 -32.92
C LYS A 473 -8.73 27.00 -33.92
N GLU A 474 -8.13 26.73 -35.07
CA GLU A 474 -8.65 25.75 -36.03
C GLU A 474 -8.66 24.34 -35.43
N LEU A 475 -7.56 23.92 -34.80
CA LEU A 475 -7.48 22.65 -34.09
C LEU A 475 -8.54 22.55 -32.99
N ALA A 476 -8.77 23.61 -32.21
CA ALA A 476 -9.79 23.64 -31.17
C ALA A 476 -11.22 23.55 -31.72
N ASN A 477 -11.47 24.07 -32.92
CA ASN A 477 -12.75 24.01 -33.62
C ASN A 477 -13.04 22.64 -34.27
N MET A 478 -12.03 21.80 -34.48
CA MET A 478 -12.20 20.44 -35.02
C MET A 478 -12.79 19.44 -34.01
N PHE A 479 -12.87 19.79 -32.72
CA PHE A 479 -13.36 18.88 -31.68
C PHE A 479 -14.88 18.95 -31.45
N HIS A 480 -15.49 17.79 -31.18
CA HIS A 480 -16.89 17.69 -30.82
C HIS A 480 -17.19 18.45 -29.52
N PRO A 481 -18.33 19.18 -29.39
CA PRO A 481 -18.63 20.02 -28.22
C PRO A 481 -18.54 19.32 -26.86
N ILE A 482 -18.84 18.01 -26.82
CA ILE A 482 -18.75 17.17 -25.62
C ILE A 482 -17.28 16.95 -25.19
N VAL A 483 -16.37 16.76 -26.14
CA VAL A 483 -14.92 16.66 -25.88
C VAL A 483 -14.39 18.02 -25.45
N LYS A 484 -14.88 19.10 -26.06
CA LYS A 484 -14.62 20.49 -25.67
C LYS A 484 -15.05 20.75 -24.21
N GLN A 485 -16.23 20.27 -23.81
CA GLN A 485 -16.74 20.45 -22.44
C GLN A 485 -16.00 19.60 -21.38
N LEU A 486 -15.60 18.37 -21.73
CA LEU A 486 -14.82 17.47 -20.85
C LEU A 486 -13.37 17.92 -20.67
N MET A 487 -12.76 18.54 -21.69
CA MET A 487 -11.39 19.04 -21.65
C MET A 487 -11.29 20.40 -20.95
N PHE A 488 -12.32 21.25 -21.06
CA PHE A 488 -12.28 22.66 -20.65
C PHE A 488 -13.22 23.06 -19.50
N ASN A 489 -14.11 22.17 -19.04
CA ASN A 489 -14.96 22.38 -17.87
C ASN A 489 -15.69 23.76 -17.83
N THR A 490 -16.54 24.02 -18.85
CA THR A 490 -17.46 25.17 -19.10
C THR A 490 -16.95 26.35 -19.97
N THR A 491 -17.85 27.30 -20.26
CA THR A 491 -18.07 28.12 -21.49
C THR A 491 -16.91 28.97 -22.03
N ASN A 492 -16.87 29.11 -23.38
CA ASN A 492 -16.10 29.94 -24.35
C ASN A 492 -14.95 30.89 -23.91
N ASP A 493 -14.89 31.40 -22.68
CA ASP A 493 -13.88 32.37 -22.22
C ASP A 493 -12.50 31.74 -21.91
N TYR A 494 -12.38 30.41 -21.87
CA TYR A 494 -11.10 29.72 -21.59
C TYR A 494 -10.35 29.19 -22.82
N GLU A 495 -11.00 29.15 -23.99
CA GLU A 495 -10.37 28.69 -25.24
C GLU A 495 -9.27 29.68 -25.69
N ASP A 496 -9.52 30.98 -25.53
CA ASP A 496 -8.52 32.01 -25.79
C ASP A 496 -7.38 32.01 -24.76
N ASN A 497 -7.64 31.57 -23.51
CA ASN A 497 -6.60 31.50 -22.46
C ASN A 497 -5.59 30.38 -22.71
N LEU A 498 -6.02 29.16 -23.06
CA LEU A 498 -5.07 28.07 -23.34
C LEU A 498 -4.25 28.37 -24.60
N VAL A 499 -4.88 28.90 -25.65
CA VAL A 499 -4.16 29.32 -26.87
C VAL A 499 -3.13 30.40 -26.53
N SER A 500 -3.51 31.41 -25.74
CA SER A 500 -2.57 32.44 -25.27
C SER A 500 -1.42 31.87 -24.45
N GLU A 501 -1.68 30.94 -23.53
CA GLU A 501 -0.64 30.32 -22.71
C GLU A 501 0.32 29.45 -23.51
N ILE A 502 -0.18 28.72 -24.53
CA ILE A 502 0.64 27.94 -25.46
C ILE A 502 1.55 28.87 -26.27
N VAL A 503 0.99 29.95 -26.80
CA VAL A 503 1.71 30.95 -27.60
C VAL A 503 2.77 31.68 -26.77
N ASP A 504 2.48 31.99 -25.51
CA ASP A 504 3.43 32.65 -24.60
C ASP A 504 4.65 31.78 -24.28
N LYS A 505 4.47 30.46 -24.25
CA LYS A 505 5.55 29.49 -24.03
C LYS A 505 6.10 28.87 -25.31
N ALA A 506 5.73 29.40 -26.48
CA ALA A 506 6.12 28.80 -27.75
C ALA A 506 7.64 28.66 -27.93
N HIS A 507 8.39 29.55 -27.29
CA HIS A 507 9.86 29.58 -27.32
C HIS A 507 10.52 28.31 -26.73
N CYS A 508 9.83 27.52 -25.89
CA CYS A 508 10.40 26.38 -25.17
C CYS A 508 9.71 25.03 -25.42
N ILE A 509 8.89 24.91 -26.46
CA ILE A 509 8.15 23.67 -26.79
C ILE A 509 8.86 22.96 -27.94
N PHE A 510 9.48 21.80 -27.69
CA PHE A 510 10.17 21.00 -28.74
C PHE A 510 9.82 19.51 -28.68
N THR A 511 9.19 19.05 -27.61
CA THR A 511 8.81 17.67 -27.41
C THR A 511 7.41 17.56 -26.81
N VAL A 512 6.79 16.37 -26.92
CA VAL A 512 5.53 16.06 -26.22
C VAL A 512 5.67 16.21 -24.70
N ARG A 513 6.88 15.99 -24.16
CA ARG A 513 7.19 16.21 -22.75
C ARG A 513 7.07 17.69 -22.39
N ASP A 514 7.59 18.60 -23.23
CA ASP A 514 7.51 20.05 -22.99
C ASP A 514 6.06 20.53 -22.97
N VAL A 515 5.24 20.02 -23.90
CA VAL A 515 3.80 20.28 -23.93
C VAL A 515 3.16 19.81 -22.62
N ASN A 516 3.38 18.56 -22.22
CA ASN A 516 2.74 18.00 -21.02
C ASN A 516 3.24 18.59 -19.69
N VAL A 517 4.48 19.06 -19.64
CA VAL A 517 5.06 19.73 -18.47
C VAL A 517 4.45 21.12 -18.29
N HIS A 518 4.20 21.83 -19.39
CA HIS A 518 3.69 23.20 -19.35
C HIS A 518 2.15 23.29 -19.41
N PHE A 519 1.50 22.28 -20.00
CA PHE A 519 0.06 22.19 -20.20
C PHE A 519 -0.37 20.76 -19.84
N PRO A 520 -1.09 20.54 -18.73
CA PRO A 520 -1.57 19.22 -18.36
C PRO A 520 -2.73 18.80 -19.29
N LEU A 521 -2.39 18.36 -20.50
CA LEU A 521 -3.35 17.90 -21.50
C LEU A 521 -3.77 16.46 -21.19
N PHE A 522 -5.08 16.19 -21.23
CA PHE A 522 -5.64 14.87 -20.93
C PHE A 522 -5.48 13.84 -22.06
N SER A 523 -4.96 14.25 -23.23
CA SER A 523 -4.78 13.39 -24.40
C SER A 523 -3.41 13.59 -25.06
N VAL A 524 -2.67 12.49 -25.19
CA VAL A 524 -1.38 12.45 -25.91
C VAL A 524 -1.55 12.79 -27.39
N HIS A 525 -2.68 12.40 -28.00
CA HIS A 525 -3.02 12.77 -29.38
C HIS A 525 -3.11 14.30 -29.54
N PHE A 526 -3.64 15.00 -28.53
CA PHE A 526 -3.74 16.45 -28.56
C PHE A 526 -2.37 17.13 -28.37
N ALA A 527 -1.54 16.60 -27.46
CA ALA A 527 -0.17 17.10 -27.29
C ALA A 527 0.68 16.91 -28.56
N LEU A 528 0.45 15.82 -29.31
CA LEU A 528 1.08 15.58 -30.60
C LEU A 528 0.58 16.51 -31.70
N LYS A 529 -0.73 16.75 -31.79
CA LYS A 529 -1.30 17.71 -32.75
C LYS A 529 -0.80 19.13 -32.50
N ILE A 530 -0.61 19.52 -31.24
CA ILE A 530 0.06 20.78 -30.90
C ILE A 530 1.51 20.74 -31.37
N LEU A 531 2.24 19.66 -31.12
CA LEU A 531 3.64 19.55 -31.55
C LEU A 531 3.78 19.55 -33.09
N GLU A 532 2.82 19.00 -33.81
CA GLU A 532 2.71 19.02 -35.29
C GLU A 532 2.54 20.45 -35.80
N ILE A 533 1.62 21.24 -35.23
CA ILE A 533 1.46 22.67 -35.55
C ILE A 533 2.77 23.43 -35.31
N PHE A 534 3.45 23.13 -34.20
CA PHE A 534 4.75 23.74 -33.89
C PHE A 534 5.86 23.31 -34.85
N HIS A 535 5.80 22.12 -35.42
CA HIS A 535 6.74 21.71 -36.46
C HIS A 535 6.41 22.36 -37.80
N GLU A 536 5.13 22.46 -38.18
CA GLU A 536 4.70 23.10 -39.43
C GLU A 536 5.05 24.59 -39.49
N ILE A 537 5.01 25.29 -38.34
CA ILE A 537 5.29 26.73 -38.28
C ILE A 537 6.80 27.02 -38.18
N PHE A 538 7.57 26.19 -37.45
CA PHE A 538 8.97 26.51 -37.12
C PHE A 538 10.01 25.56 -37.74
N GLU A 539 9.59 24.40 -38.26
CA GLU A 539 10.42 23.38 -38.92
C GLU A 539 11.67 22.91 -38.11
N ASP A 540 11.63 23.07 -36.79
CA ASP A 540 12.80 22.96 -35.89
C ASP A 540 12.70 21.79 -34.90
N ILE A 541 11.71 20.92 -35.08
CA ILE A 541 11.46 19.74 -34.24
C ILE A 541 12.06 18.49 -34.91
N PRO A 542 13.19 17.95 -34.40
CA PRO A 542 13.85 16.81 -35.04
C PRO A 542 13.07 15.51 -34.85
N ASN A 543 13.01 14.69 -35.90
CA ASN A 543 12.41 13.36 -35.92
C ASN A 543 10.89 13.31 -35.65
N ILE A 544 10.13 14.38 -35.96
CA ILE A 544 8.68 14.35 -35.72
C ILE A 544 7.97 13.26 -36.54
N ASP A 545 8.44 12.96 -37.76
CA ASP A 545 7.89 11.89 -38.60
C ASP A 545 7.98 10.51 -37.93
N VAL A 546 9.08 10.25 -37.23
CA VAL A 546 9.30 8.99 -36.49
C VAL A 546 8.41 8.93 -35.24
N ILE A 547 8.21 10.06 -34.56
CA ILE A 547 7.31 10.18 -33.40
C ILE A 547 5.86 9.97 -33.85
N MET A 548 5.48 10.49 -35.02
CA MET A 548 4.15 10.35 -35.59
C MET A 548 3.86 8.93 -36.08
N GLU A 549 4.81 8.26 -36.75
CA GLU A 549 4.66 6.86 -37.16
C GLU A 549 4.47 5.91 -35.97
N GLN A 550 5.20 6.11 -34.87
CA GLN A 550 5.07 5.30 -33.66
C GLN A 550 3.67 5.42 -33.01
N VAL A 551 3.02 6.57 -33.17
CA VAL A 551 1.68 6.85 -32.61
C VAL A 551 0.57 6.35 -33.53
N LEU A 552 0.71 6.51 -34.85
CA LEU A 552 -0.22 5.95 -35.83
C LEU A 552 -0.27 4.42 -35.78
N MET A 553 0.87 3.76 -35.49
CA MET A 553 0.93 2.33 -35.22
C MET A 553 0.21 1.91 -33.92
N THR A 554 0.04 2.81 -32.96
CA THR A 554 -0.75 2.55 -31.74
C THR A 554 -2.26 2.75 -31.95
N GLU A 555 -2.66 3.53 -32.96
CA GLU A 555 -4.08 3.76 -33.30
C GLU A 555 -4.67 2.71 -34.26
N GLN A 556 -3.86 2.09 -35.14
CA GLN A 556 -4.33 0.94 -35.95
C GLN A 556 -4.72 -0.29 -35.10
N VAL A 557 -4.33 -0.33 -33.82
CA VAL A 557 -4.71 -1.38 -32.86
C VAL A 557 -6.04 -1.08 -32.14
N LYS A 558 -6.74 0.02 -32.46
CA LYS A 558 -8.06 0.36 -31.90
C LYS A 558 -9.22 0.28 -32.90
N VAL A 559 -9.00 -0.25 -34.10
CA VAL A 559 -10.09 -0.67 -35.01
C VAL A 559 -9.80 -2.08 -35.54
N VAL A 560 -9.75 -3.07 -34.62
CA VAL A 560 -10.27 -4.45 -34.78
C VAL A 560 -10.60 -4.98 -33.39
#